data_AF-A0A7S4BFB5-F1
#
_entry.id   AF-A0A7S4BFB5-F1
#
_cell.length_a   1.000
_cell.length_b   1.000
_cell.length_c   1.000
_cell.angle_alpha   90.00
_cell.angle_beta   90.00
_cell.angle_gamma   90.00
#
_symmetry.space_group_name_H-M   'P 1'
#
loop_
_entity.id
_entity.type
_entity.pdbx_description
1 polymer ?
#
loop_
_entity_poly.entity_id
_entity_poly.type
_entity_poly.pdbx_seq_one_letter_code
_entity_poly.pdbx_strand_id
1 'polypeptide(L)'
;GTCSRQVRTKRFPVCSRAVRIVLRLSYARRESDLDELFRLLWLAHALHVHSIHNSETDSTLDDLIQEGLLREGVEADALRSCTTLASSTPLSIVYGWFTTKLRESIIRDVPPPMQAAVLTLVQTNISAMRGAAADVLMYLSTPVPLAYTSLLEFMVTIYVLMAPLGLVPRLLWMAVPGCFVVTLIFYGFMSLGKKMLNPFTARSDARSEDAFDTRGFLLGTRAACREVANAVFRTQKAAMFNA
;
A
#
# COMPACT_ATOMS: atom_id res chain seq x y z
N GLY A 1 -27.63 -9.19 -24.44
CA GLY A 1 -26.20 -9.33 -24.80
C GLY A 1 -25.36 -9.19 -23.55
N THR A 2 -24.45 -10.12 -23.29
CA THR A 2 -23.65 -10.20 -22.06
C THR A 2 -22.30 -9.51 -22.24
N CYS A 3 -22.12 -8.33 -21.63
CA CYS A 3 -20.87 -7.58 -21.71
C CYS A 3 -19.82 -8.13 -20.73
N SER A 4 -19.02 -9.11 -21.17
CA SER A 4 -17.87 -9.61 -20.41
C SER A 4 -16.76 -8.55 -20.39
N ARG A 5 -16.70 -7.75 -19.33
CA ARG A 5 -15.73 -6.65 -19.22
C ARG A 5 -14.37 -7.18 -18.78
N GLN A 6 -13.60 -7.64 -19.77
CA GLN A 6 -12.28 -8.26 -19.63
C GLN A 6 -11.33 -7.42 -18.76
N VAL A 7 -11.03 -7.89 -17.54
CA VAL A 7 -10.10 -7.23 -16.60
C VAL A 7 -8.68 -7.34 -17.17
N ARG A 8 -8.25 -6.30 -17.87
CA ARG A 8 -6.91 -6.20 -18.47
C ARG A 8 -5.87 -6.00 -17.36
N THR A 9 -5.36 -7.10 -16.82
CA THR A 9 -4.30 -7.14 -15.80
C THR A 9 -3.03 -6.46 -16.31
N LYS A 10 -2.85 -5.17 -15.98
CA LYS A 10 -1.57 -4.48 -16.16
C LYS A 10 -0.52 -5.22 -15.33
N ARG A 11 0.43 -5.86 -15.99
CA ARG A 11 1.65 -6.37 -15.33
C ARG A 11 2.47 -5.18 -14.86
N PHE A 12 2.24 -4.76 -13.61
CA PHE A 12 3.12 -3.81 -12.94
C PHE A 12 4.54 -4.40 -12.88
N PRO A 13 5.60 -3.59 -13.02
CA PRO A 13 6.97 -4.06 -12.88
C PRO A 13 7.23 -4.48 -11.43
N VAL A 14 7.13 -5.78 -11.16
CA VAL A 14 7.30 -6.37 -9.82
C VAL A 14 8.67 -5.95 -9.27
N CYS A 15 8.67 -5.31 -8.10
CA CYS A 15 9.88 -4.71 -7.55
C CYS A 15 11.00 -5.75 -7.37
N SER A 16 12.11 -5.56 -8.11
CA SER A 16 13.24 -6.51 -8.19
C SER A 16 13.83 -6.91 -6.83
N ARG A 17 13.61 -6.12 -5.77
CA ARG A 17 14.04 -6.42 -4.39
C ARG A 17 13.18 -7.51 -3.74
N ALA A 18 11.85 -7.45 -3.86
CA ALA A 18 10.95 -8.45 -3.29
C ALA A 18 11.24 -9.86 -3.85
N VAL A 19 11.45 -9.96 -5.17
CA VAL A 19 11.83 -11.20 -5.88
C VAL A 19 13.11 -11.84 -5.30
N ARG A 20 14.08 -11.04 -4.83
CA ARG A 20 15.34 -11.54 -4.23
C ARG A 20 15.17 -12.07 -2.81
N ILE A 21 14.18 -11.57 -2.07
CA ILE A 21 13.80 -12.10 -0.75
C ILE A 21 13.22 -13.52 -0.94
N VAL A 22 12.27 -13.65 -1.87
CA VAL A 22 11.63 -14.93 -2.22
C VAL A 22 12.67 -15.99 -2.63
N LEU A 23 13.58 -15.64 -3.54
CA LEU A 23 14.67 -16.50 -4.04
C LEU A 23 15.68 -16.97 -2.97
N ARG A 24 15.55 -16.54 -1.71
CA ARG A 24 16.45 -16.90 -0.60
C ARG A 24 15.75 -17.32 0.69
N LEU A 25 14.45 -17.05 0.85
CA LEU A 25 13.64 -17.82 1.80
C LEU A 25 13.43 -19.27 1.34
N SER A 26 13.57 -19.56 0.04
CA SER A 26 13.64 -20.92 -0.50
C SER A 26 14.91 -21.71 -0.10
N TYR A 27 15.65 -21.28 0.93
CA TYR A 27 16.56 -22.17 1.67
C TYR A 27 15.85 -22.90 2.82
N ALA A 28 14.64 -22.46 3.21
CA ALA A 28 13.76 -23.24 4.08
C ALA A 28 13.34 -24.52 3.34
N ARG A 29 13.67 -25.68 3.92
CA ARG A 29 13.45 -27.00 3.33
C ARG A 29 12.00 -27.49 3.49
N ARG A 30 11.15 -26.67 4.14
CA ARG A 30 9.71 -26.91 4.34
C ARG A 30 8.87 -25.77 3.80
N GLU A 31 7.79 -26.15 3.12
CA GLU A 31 6.75 -25.24 2.62
C GLU A 31 6.02 -24.54 3.78
N SER A 32 5.80 -25.23 4.91
CA SER A 32 5.15 -24.67 6.12
C SER A 32 5.81 -23.41 6.69
N ASP A 33 7.15 -23.40 6.70
CA ASP A 33 7.93 -22.38 7.39
C ASP A 33 8.03 -21.12 6.49
N LEU A 34 8.07 -21.33 5.17
CA LEU A 34 7.90 -20.31 4.14
C LEU A 34 6.48 -19.72 4.14
N ASP A 35 5.45 -20.54 4.25
CA ASP A 35 4.04 -20.12 4.28
C ASP A 35 3.78 -19.16 5.44
N GLU A 36 4.28 -19.49 6.63
CA GLU A 36 4.18 -18.66 7.82
C GLU A 36 4.98 -17.35 7.68
N LEU A 37 6.19 -17.40 7.11
CA LEU A 37 6.98 -16.20 6.84
C LEU A 37 6.29 -15.29 5.80
N PHE A 38 5.63 -15.85 4.78
CA PHE A 38 4.79 -15.06 3.90
C PHE A 38 3.55 -14.51 4.61
N ARG A 39 2.85 -15.28 5.45
CA ARG A 39 1.69 -14.78 6.22
C ARG A 39 2.08 -13.55 7.04
N LEU A 40 3.17 -13.64 7.81
CA LEU A 40 3.68 -12.53 8.62
C LEU A 40 4.09 -11.33 7.75
N LEU A 41 4.70 -11.57 6.59
CA LEU A 41 5.03 -10.49 5.65
C LEU A 41 3.76 -9.81 5.09
N TRP A 42 2.73 -10.56 4.70
CA TRP A 42 1.48 -10.00 4.17
C TRP A 42 0.63 -9.32 5.24
N LEU A 43 0.61 -9.84 6.47
CA LEU A 43 0.02 -9.17 7.64
C LEU A 43 0.66 -7.79 7.85
N ALA A 44 1.99 -7.68 7.77
CA ALA A 44 2.70 -6.41 7.90
C ALA A 44 2.30 -5.39 6.81
N HIS A 45 2.09 -5.83 5.56
CA HIS A 45 1.65 -4.95 4.48
C HIS A 45 0.17 -4.57 4.60
N ALA A 46 -0.70 -5.52 4.92
CA ALA A 46 -2.13 -5.26 5.08
C ALA A 46 -2.39 -4.29 6.24
N LEU A 47 -1.69 -4.46 7.36
CA LEU A 47 -1.69 -3.53 8.49
C LEU A 47 -1.24 -2.11 8.08
N HIS A 48 -0.15 -1.99 7.32
CA HIS A 48 0.32 -0.69 6.81
C HIS A 48 -0.71 -0.04 5.86
N VAL A 49 -1.46 -0.81 5.08
CA VAL A 49 -2.51 -0.27 4.21
C VAL A 49 -3.76 0.15 4.99
N HIS A 50 -4.16 -0.55 6.05
CA HIS A 50 -5.21 -0.07 6.95
C HIS A 50 -4.81 1.25 7.64
N SER A 51 -3.52 1.38 8.01
CA SER A 51 -2.93 2.63 8.50
C SER A 51 -2.91 3.78 7.47
N ILE A 52 -3.11 3.52 6.18
CA ILE A 52 -3.28 4.56 5.14
C ILE A 52 -4.73 5.05 5.07
N HIS A 53 -5.69 4.14 5.27
CA HIS A 53 -7.13 4.41 5.13
C HIS A 53 -7.83 4.88 6.42
N ASN A 54 -7.11 4.96 7.56
CA ASN A 54 -7.64 5.40 8.86
C ASN A 54 -8.98 4.73 9.26
N SER A 55 -9.10 3.43 8.97
CA SER A 55 -10.27 2.63 9.32
C SER A 55 -10.27 2.27 10.82
N GLU A 56 -11.45 2.01 11.39
CA GLU A 56 -11.61 1.73 12.82
C GLU A 56 -10.85 0.47 13.26
N THR A 57 -10.09 0.56 14.35
CA THR A 57 -9.16 -0.50 14.78
C THR A 57 -9.78 -1.89 14.81
N ASP A 58 -10.89 -2.07 15.55
CA ASP A 58 -11.45 -3.40 15.80
C ASP A 58 -11.99 -4.07 14.53
N SER A 59 -12.67 -3.32 13.65
CA SER A 59 -13.16 -3.86 12.38
C SER A 59 -12.01 -4.27 11.45
N THR A 60 -10.89 -3.54 11.44
CA THR A 60 -9.71 -3.95 10.64
C THR A 60 -9.02 -5.20 11.18
N LEU A 61 -9.04 -5.45 12.49
CA LEU A 61 -8.48 -6.68 13.05
C LEU A 61 -9.36 -7.88 12.73
N ASP A 62 -10.68 -7.72 12.80
CA ASP A 62 -11.63 -8.78 12.50
C ASP A 62 -11.66 -9.12 11.00
N ASP A 63 -11.46 -8.13 10.11
CA ASP A 63 -11.19 -8.34 8.67
C ASP A 63 -9.89 -9.12 8.44
N LEU A 64 -8.81 -8.81 9.17
CA LEU A 64 -7.51 -9.51 9.05
C LEU A 64 -7.56 -10.96 9.58
N ILE A 65 -8.44 -11.24 10.54
CA ILE A 65 -8.76 -12.60 11.01
C ILE A 65 -9.56 -13.35 9.93
N GLN A 66 -10.59 -12.72 9.34
CA GLN A 66 -11.36 -13.30 8.23
C GLN A 66 -10.53 -13.56 6.97
N GLU A 67 -9.54 -12.73 6.64
CA GLU A 67 -8.56 -13.01 5.57
C GLU A 67 -7.54 -14.12 5.91
N GLY A 68 -7.55 -14.65 7.15
CA GLY A 68 -6.60 -15.66 7.63
C GLY A 68 -5.16 -15.15 7.72
N LEU A 69 -4.95 -13.82 7.77
CA LEU A 69 -3.64 -13.20 7.92
C LEU A 69 -3.22 -13.11 9.38
N LEU A 70 -4.16 -12.82 10.28
CA LEU A 70 -3.98 -12.74 11.73
C LEU A 70 -4.54 -14.00 12.41
N ARG A 71 -3.85 -14.53 13.42
CA ARG A 71 -4.36 -15.65 14.23
C ARG A 71 -5.11 -15.13 15.45
N GLU A 72 -6.24 -15.76 15.77
CA GLU A 72 -6.99 -15.50 17.01
C GLU A 72 -6.17 -15.86 18.26
N GLY A 73 -6.45 -15.18 19.38
CA GLY A 73 -5.65 -15.23 20.59
C GLY A 73 -4.40 -14.35 20.51
N VAL A 74 -3.25 -14.86 20.95
CA VAL A 74 -2.04 -14.07 21.31
C VAL A 74 -1.57 -13.07 20.25
N GLU A 75 -1.70 -13.36 18.95
CA GLU A 75 -1.36 -12.38 17.89
C GLU A 75 -2.37 -11.24 17.83
N ALA A 76 -3.68 -11.55 17.85
CA ALA A 76 -4.74 -10.56 17.89
C ALA A 76 -4.69 -9.73 19.18
N ASP A 77 -4.49 -10.37 20.35
CA ASP A 77 -4.39 -9.70 21.65
C ASP A 77 -3.20 -8.71 21.69
N ALA A 78 -2.05 -9.10 21.13
CA ALA A 78 -0.89 -8.23 21.02
C ALA A 78 -1.15 -7.00 20.12
N LEU A 79 -1.90 -7.15 19.03
CA LEU A 79 -2.30 -6.02 18.19
C LEU A 79 -3.40 -5.16 18.83
N ARG A 80 -4.38 -5.77 19.53
CA ARG A 80 -5.41 -5.06 20.33
C ARG A 80 -4.80 -4.26 21.50
N SER A 81 -3.60 -4.64 21.98
CA SER A 81 -2.85 -3.86 22.97
C SER A 81 -2.23 -2.55 22.43
N CYS A 82 -2.21 -2.35 21.11
CA CYS A 82 -1.68 -1.13 20.50
C CYS A 82 -2.71 0.01 20.54
N THR A 83 -2.34 1.14 21.16
CA THR A 83 -3.22 2.32 21.30
C THR A 83 -3.68 2.95 19.98
N THR A 84 -2.91 2.77 18.90
CA THR A 84 -3.26 3.23 17.56
C THR A 84 -2.73 2.26 16.51
N LEU A 85 -3.57 1.90 15.54
CA LEU A 85 -3.15 1.07 14.40
C LEU A 85 -2.46 1.87 13.28
N ALA A 86 -2.64 3.20 13.29
CA ALA A 86 -1.97 4.14 12.38
C ALA A 86 -0.49 4.43 12.74
N SER A 87 0.05 3.75 13.75
CA SER A 87 1.42 3.90 14.26
C SER A 87 2.39 2.92 13.58
N SER A 88 3.70 3.20 13.66
CA SER A 88 4.75 2.26 13.31
C SER A 88 4.92 1.11 14.32
N THR A 89 4.26 1.17 15.48
CA THR A 89 4.37 0.17 16.56
C THR A 89 3.82 -1.22 16.19
N PRO A 90 2.56 -1.42 15.73
CA PRO A 90 2.07 -2.76 15.39
C PRO A 90 2.83 -3.35 14.18
N LEU A 91 3.24 -2.51 13.23
CA LEU A 91 4.09 -2.92 12.10
C LEU A 91 5.45 -3.47 12.59
N SER A 92 6.01 -2.87 13.64
CA SER A 92 7.25 -3.32 14.27
C SER A 92 7.08 -4.64 15.05
N ILE A 93 5.92 -4.87 15.67
CA ILE A 93 5.58 -6.15 16.32
C ILE A 93 5.57 -7.30 15.29
N VAL A 94 4.85 -7.13 14.17
CA VAL A 94 4.77 -8.16 13.12
C VAL A 94 6.13 -8.45 12.48
N TYR A 95 6.95 -7.41 12.24
CA TYR A 95 8.35 -7.62 11.83
C TYR A 95 9.20 -8.32 12.91
N GLY A 96 8.92 -8.11 14.20
CA GLY A 96 9.53 -8.86 15.30
C GLY A 96 9.23 -10.36 15.22
N TRP A 97 7.97 -10.73 15.00
CA TRP A 97 7.57 -12.13 14.78
C TRP A 97 8.24 -12.72 13.53
N PHE A 98 8.22 -12.01 12.40
CA PHE A 98 8.88 -12.44 11.17
C PHE A 98 10.38 -12.71 11.39
N THR A 99 11.10 -11.79 12.03
CA THR A 99 12.56 -11.94 12.23
C THR A 99 12.89 -13.04 13.25
N THR A 100 11.99 -13.36 14.17
CA THR A 100 12.11 -14.51 15.07
C THR A 100 11.92 -15.83 14.31
N LYS A 101 10.85 -15.97 13.52
CA LYS A 101 10.63 -17.17 12.67
C LYS A 101 11.70 -17.36 11.60
N LEU A 102 12.22 -16.28 11.03
CA LEU A 102 13.35 -16.34 10.11
C LEU A 102 14.60 -16.89 10.80
N ARG A 103 14.88 -16.44 12.04
CA ARG A 103 16.02 -16.94 12.83
C ARG A 103 15.86 -18.42 13.17
N GLU A 104 14.68 -18.86 13.61
CA GLU A 104 14.37 -20.28 13.86
C GLU A 104 14.65 -21.15 12.61
N SER A 105 14.19 -20.70 11.44
CA SER A 105 14.37 -21.41 10.17
C SER A 105 15.83 -21.46 9.72
N ILE A 106 16.55 -20.33 9.79
CA ILE A 106 17.96 -20.23 9.40
C ILE A 106 18.86 -21.11 10.28
N ILE A 107 18.61 -21.16 11.60
CA ILE A 107 19.40 -22.00 12.52
C ILE A 107 19.25 -23.49 12.21
N ARG A 108 18.08 -23.92 11.71
CA ARG A 108 17.76 -25.32 11.39
C ARG A 108 18.28 -25.76 10.02
N ASP A 109 18.02 -24.98 8.97
CA ASP A 109 18.19 -25.43 7.59
C ASP A 109 19.45 -24.91 6.88
N VAL A 110 20.12 -23.87 7.41
CA VAL A 110 21.27 -23.22 6.77
C VAL A 110 22.57 -23.54 7.54
N PRO A 111 23.66 -23.96 6.86
CA PRO A 111 24.92 -24.27 7.55
C PRO A 111 25.52 -23.03 8.24
N PRO A 112 26.13 -23.17 9.44
CA PRO A 112 26.60 -22.05 10.27
C PRO A 112 27.33 -20.89 9.55
N PRO A 113 28.33 -21.11 8.67
CA PRO A 113 29.03 -20.01 8.00
C PRO A 113 28.14 -19.17 7.06
N MET A 114 26.98 -19.68 6.62
CA MET A 114 26.06 -18.94 5.74
C MET A 114 24.93 -18.24 6.51
N GLN A 115 24.66 -18.62 7.77
CA GLN A 115 23.52 -18.11 8.54
C GLN A 115 23.55 -16.58 8.68
N ALA A 116 24.71 -16.00 9.00
CA ALA A 116 24.87 -14.55 9.13
C ALA A 116 24.68 -13.80 7.80
N ALA A 117 25.17 -14.36 6.69
CA ALA A 117 25.03 -13.77 5.35
C ALA A 117 23.58 -13.80 4.84
N VAL A 118 22.82 -14.86 5.14
CA VAL A 118 21.39 -14.94 4.81
C VAL A 118 20.60 -13.96 5.67
N LEU A 119 20.84 -13.94 6.99
CA LEU A 119 20.13 -13.07 7.93
C LEU A 119 20.34 -11.59 7.60
N THR A 120 21.59 -11.14 7.42
CA THR A 120 21.90 -9.73 7.08
C THR A 120 21.27 -9.28 5.77
N LEU A 121 21.25 -10.15 4.75
CA LEU A 121 20.60 -9.85 3.47
C LEU A 121 19.08 -9.69 3.63
N VAL A 122 18.42 -10.56 4.39
CA VAL A 122 16.97 -10.43 4.60
C VAL A 122 16.65 -9.19 5.44
N GLN A 123 17.46 -8.89 6.48
CA GLN A 123 17.30 -7.70 7.32
C GLN A 123 17.47 -6.38 6.55
N THR A 124 18.40 -6.29 5.59
CA THR A 124 18.55 -5.09 4.75
C THR A 124 17.35 -4.89 3.82
N ASN A 125 16.76 -5.97 3.28
CA ASN A 125 15.54 -5.88 2.49
C ASN A 125 14.31 -5.50 3.34
N ILE A 126 14.11 -6.11 4.52
CA ILE A 126 13.05 -5.71 5.47
C ILE A 126 13.19 -4.23 5.82
N SER A 127 14.41 -3.76 6.09
CA SER A 127 14.65 -2.37 6.49
C SER A 127 14.34 -1.38 5.36
N ALA A 128 14.61 -1.75 4.10
CA ALA A 128 14.18 -0.96 2.94
C ALA A 128 12.65 -0.92 2.78
N MET A 129 11.94 -2.02 3.10
CA MET A 129 10.48 -2.09 3.06
C MET A 129 9.82 -1.31 4.21
N ARG A 130 10.41 -1.38 5.41
CA ARG A 130 10.01 -0.54 6.56
C ARG A 130 10.27 0.94 6.30
N GLY A 131 11.37 1.28 5.62
CA GLY A 131 11.67 2.65 5.16
C GLY A 131 10.55 3.18 4.27
N ALA A 132 10.27 2.49 3.15
CA ALA A 132 9.20 2.89 2.23
C ALA A 132 7.82 3.02 2.91
N ALA A 133 7.51 2.17 3.89
CA ALA A 133 6.29 2.29 4.69
C ALA A 133 6.30 3.54 5.59
N ALA A 134 7.43 3.84 6.24
CA ALA A 134 7.60 5.05 7.05
C ALA A 134 7.55 6.33 6.21
N ASP A 135 8.11 6.32 5.00
CA ASP A 135 8.04 7.44 4.05
C ASP A 135 6.58 7.78 3.71
N VAL A 136 5.75 6.76 3.42
CA VAL A 136 4.31 6.93 3.17
C VAL A 136 3.59 7.48 4.39
N LEU A 137 3.85 6.94 5.59
CA LEU A 137 3.25 7.46 6.83
C LEU A 137 3.66 8.90 7.12
N MET A 138 4.91 9.28 6.83
CA MET A 138 5.37 10.66 6.94
C MET A 138 4.53 11.59 6.05
N TYR A 139 4.37 11.27 4.76
CA TYR A 139 3.56 12.08 3.85
C TYR A 139 2.09 12.20 4.27
N LEU A 140 1.49 11.13 4.81
CA LEU A 140 0.13 11.19 5.38
C LEU A 140 0.07 12.02 6.67
N SER A 141 1.10 11.97 7.51
CA SER A 141 1.19 12.73 8.77
C SER A 141 1.43 14.23 8.59
N THR A 142 1.81 14.65 7.36
CA THR A 142 2.00 16.06 6.98
C THR A 142 0.92 16.53 5.99
N PRO A 143 -0.38 16.53 6.36
CA PRO A 143 -1.42 17.07 5.50
C PRO A 143 -1.23 18.58 5.31
N VAL A 144 -1.55 19.08 4.11
CA VAL A 144 -1.56 20.53 3.86
C VAL A 144 -2.57 21.20 4.80
N PRO A 145 -2.22 22.30 5.49
CA PRO A 145 -3.10 22.92 6.49
C PRO A 145 -4.49 23.25 5.93
N LEU A 146 -5.54 22.84 6.66
CA LEU A 146 -6.94 23.02 6.26
C LEU A 146 -7.23 24.47 5.85
N ALA A 147 -6.75 25.44 6.63
CA ALA A 147 -6.88 26.88 6.35
C ALA A 147 -6.33 27.30 4.98
N TYR A 148 -5.24 26.69 4.50
CA TYR A 148 -4.70 26.96 3.16
C TYR A 148 -5.64 26.43 2.06
N THR A 149 -6.19 25.22 2.24
CA THR A 149 -7.13 24.65 1.26
C THR A 149 -8.43 25.45 1.17
N SER A 150 -8.95 25.93 2.30
CA SER A 150 -10.11 26.84 2.34
C SER A 150 -9.79 28.22 1.75
N LEU A 151 -8.61 28.78 2.04
CA LEU A 151 -8.20 30.08 1.49
C LEU A 151 -8.08 30.05 -0.04
N LEU A 152 -7.53 28.98 -0.62
CA LEU A 152 -7.51 28.79 -2.08
C LEU A 152 -8.93 28.75 -2.66
N GLU A 153 -9.87 28.05 -2.01
CA GLU A 153 -11.25 27.96 -2.47
C GLU A 153 -12.00 29.29 -2.39
N PHE A 154 -11.78 30.08 -1.35
CA PHE A 154 -12.27 31.46 -1.28
C PHE A 154 -11.66 32.34 -2.39
N MET A 155 -10.34 32.27 -2.61
CA MET A 155 -9.67 33.07 -3.65
C MET A 155 -10.15 32.72 -5.07
N VAL A 156 -10.31 31.43 -5.38
CA VAL A 156 -10.88 30.98 -6.66
C VAL A 156 -12.33 31.46 -6.83
N THR A 157 -13.14 31.35 -5.78
CA THR A 157 -14.55 31.77 -5.81
C THR A 157 -14.68 33.28 -6.01
N ILE A 158 -13.88 34.09 -5.30
CA ILE A 158 -13.84 35.56 -5.46
C ILE A 158 -13.34 35.94 -6.85
N TYR A 159 -12.30 35.28 -7.37
CA TYR A 159 -11.79 35.55 -8.72
C TYR A 159 -12.85 35.29 -9.81
N VAL A 160 -13.55 34.16 -9.74
CA VAL A 160 -14.64 33.83 -10.68
C VAL A 160 -15.82 34.81 -10.55
N LEU A 161 -16.15 35.25 -9.33
CA LEU A 161 -17.20 36.25 -9.08
C LEU A 161 -16.84 37.64 -9.64
N MET A 162 -15.55 38.01 -9.63
CA MET A 162 -15.06 39.29 -10.15
C MET A 162 -14.80 39.27 -11.67
N ALA A 163 -14.56 38.10 -12.27
CA ALA A 163 -14.35 37.93 -13.71
C ALA A 163 -15.40 38.62 -14.62
N PRO A 164 -16.73 38.53 -14.38
CA PRO A 164 -17.71 39.25 -15.22
C PRO A 164 -17.55 40.77 -15.19
N LEU A 165 -17.21 41.35 -14.03
CA LEU A 165 -16.97 42.81 -13.91
C LEU A 165 -15.76 43.26 -14.75
N GLY A 166 -14.74 42.40 -14.89
CA GLY A 166 -13.58 42.65 -15.74
C GLY A 166 -13.81 42.40 -17.24
N LEU A 167 -14.69 41.47 -17.61
CA LEU A 167 -14.92 41.08 -19.01
C LEU A 167 -16.02 41.89 -19.72
N VAL A 168 -17.11 42.25 -19.03
CA VAL A 168 -18.25 42.97 -19.63
C VAL A 168 -17.84 44.26 -20.34
N PRO A 169 -16.96 45.14 -19.79
CA PRO A 169 -16.54 46.37 -20.46
C PRO A 169 -15.72 46.17 -21.75
N ARG A 170 -15.24 44.95 -22.02
CA ARG A 170 -14.37 44.63 -23.18
C ARG A 170 -15.04 43.73 -24.21
N LEU A 171 -15.85 42.77 -23.77
CA LEU A 171 -16.44 41.72 -24.61
C LEU A 171 -17.97 41.80 -24.75
N LEU A 172 -18.64 42.69 -23.99
CA LEU A 172 -20.09 42.85 -24.00
C LEU A 172 -20.81 41.49 -23.90
N TRP A 173 -21.56 41.08 -24.92
CA TRP A 173 -22.31 39.82 -24.93
C TRP A 173 -21.40 38.57 -24.92
N MET A 174 -20.17 38.66 -25.44
CA MET A 174 -19.18 37.57 -25.37
C MET A 174 -18.56 37.40 -23.98
N ALA A 175 -18.84 38.30 -23.02
CA ALA A 175 -18.39 38.13 -21.65
C ALA A 175 -19.02 36.88 -20.99
N VAL A 176 -20.26 36.54 -21.33
CA VAL A 176 -20.97 35.37 -20.77
C VAL A 176 -20.26 34.03 -21.07
N PRO A 177 -19.98 33.66 -22.34
CA PRO A 177 -19.20 32.45 -22.63
C PRO A 177 -17.75 32.56 -22.14
N GLY A 178 -17.16 33.76 -22.12
CA GLY A 178 -15.82 33.98 -21.54
C GLY A 178 -15.75 33.61 -20.05
N CYS A 179 -16.70 34.10 -19.25
CA CYS A 179 -16.82 33.76 -17.83
C CYS A 179 -17.12 32.27 -17.60
N PHE A 180 -17.92 31.63 -18.46
CA PHE A 180 -18.17 30.19 -18.39
C PHE A 180 -16.88 29.37 -18.59
N VAL A 181 -16.07 29.72 -19.60
CA VAL A 181 -14.75 29.07 -19.85
C VAL A 181 -13.79 29.31 -18.68
N VAL A 182 -13.70 30.54 -18.16
CA VAL A 182 -12.88 30.84 -16.97
C VAL A 182 -13.34 30.01 -15.76
N THR A 183 -14.64 29.92 -15.51
CA THR A 183 -15.22 29.11 -14.43
C THR A 183 -14.83 27.64 -14.54
N LEU A 184 -14.98 27.06 -15.74
CA LEU A 184 -14.59 25.66 -16.02
C LEU A 184 -13.11 25.40 -15.75
N ILE A 185 -12.22 26.31 -16.18
CA ILE A 185 -10.78 26.16 -16.01
C ILE A 185 -10.41 26.22 -14.51
N PHE A 186 -10.87 27.24 -13.79
CA PHE A 186 -10.49 27.44 -12.39
C PHE A 186 -11.11 26.41 -11.43
N TYR A 187 -12.40 26.08 -11.56
CA TYR A 187 -13.00 25.00 -10.76
C TYR A 187 -12.48 23.62 -11.18
N GLY A 188 -12.14 23.42 -12.46
CA GLY A 188 -11.48 22.21 -12.95
C GLY A 188 -10.13 21.97 -12.28
N PHE A 189 -9.25 22.98 -12.30
CA PHE A 189 -7.96 22.90 -11.59
C PHE A 189 -8.12 22.75 -10.07
N MET A 190 -9.08 23.43 -9.44
CA MET A 190 -9.33 23.28 -8.01
C MET A 190 -9.80 21.86 -7.64
N SER A 191 -10.70 21.28 -8.43
CA SER A 191 -11.17 19.90 -8.23
C SER A 191 -10.05 18.88 -8.47
N LEU A 192 -9.22 19.08 -9.49
CA LEU A 192 -8.06 18.23 -9.77
C LEU A 192 -7.00 18.33 -8.66
N GLY A 193 -6.71 19.54 -8.16
CA GLY A 193 -5.79 19.77 -7.05
C GLY A 193 -6.26 19.08 -5.76
N LYS A 194 -7.57 19.17 -5.44
CA LYS A 194 -8.17 18.45 -4.30
C LYS A 194 -8.03 16.92 -4.44
N LYS A 195 -8.16 16.36 -5.65
CA LYS A 195 -7.88 14.92 -5.91
C LYS A 195 -6.40 14.56 -5.73
N MET A 196 -5.50 15.35 -6.32
CA MET A 196 -4.05 15.10 -6.28
C MET A 196 -3.46 15.18 -4.87
N LEU A 197 -4.12 15.90 -3.95
CA LEU A 197 -3.68 16.04 -2.57
C LEU A 197 -3.83 14.75 -1.72
N ASN A 198 -4.79 13.87 -2.05
CA ASN A 198 -4.92 12.57 -1.39
C ASN A 198 -5.17 11.43 -2.41
N PRO A 199 -4.10 10.82 -2.95
CA PRO A 199 -4.20 9.74 -3.94
C PRO A 199 -4.69 8.40 -3.36
N PHE A 200 -4.81 8.27 -2.03
CA PHE A 200 -5.22 7.05 -1.33
C PHE A 200 -6.65 7.15 -0.77
N THR A 201 -7.53 7.93 -1.40
CA THR A 201 -8.91 8.12 -0.94
C THR A 201 -9.71 6.81 -0.95
N ALA A 202 -10.54 6.61 0.08
CA ALA A 202 -11.34 5.40 0.23
C ALA A 202 -12.37 5.21 -0.91
N ARG A 203 -12.69 3.96 -1.22
CA ARG A 203 -13.58 3.58 -2.34
C ARG A 203 -15.09 3.74 -2.03
N SER A 204 -15.43 4.19 -0.83
CA SER A 204 -16.78 4.67 -0.46
C SER A 204 -17.26 5.81 -1.36
N ASP A 205 -16.33 6.65 -1.78
CA ASP A 205 -16.61 7.88 -2.48
C ASP A 205 -16.80 7.55 -3.97
N ALA A 206 -18.04 7.50 -4.44
CA ALA A 206 -18.42 7.11 -5.81
C ALA A 206 -17.94 8.09 -6.93
N ARG A 207 -16.88 8.86 -6.67
CA ARG A 207 -16.27 9.90 -7.51
C ARG A 207 -14.75 9.72 -7.69
N SER A 208 -14.17 8.67 -7.08
CA SER A 208 -12.72 8.41 -6.98
C SER A 208 -12.20 7.29 -7.90
N GLU A 209 -12.67 7.22 -9.16
CA GLU A 209 -12.12 6.26 -10.15
C GLU A 209 -10.60 6.41 -10.39
N ASP A 210 -10.03 7.58 -10.07
CA ASP A 210 -8.60 7.89 -10.21
C ASP A 210 -7.73 7.50 -8.98
N ALA A 211 -8.34 7.05 -7.88
CA ALA A 211 -7.61 6.73 -6.65
C ALA A 211 -6.71 5.49 -6.80
N PHE A 212 -5.59 5.46 -6.07
CA PHE A 212 -4.67 4.33 -6.10
C PHE A 212 -5.28 3.10 -5.42
N ASP A 213 -5.47 2.01 -6.18
CA ASP A 213 -5.97 0.74 -5.65
C ASP A 213 -4.90 0.02 -4.82
N THR A 214 -4.76 0.43 -3.56
CA THR A 214 -3.78 -0.14 -2.62
C THR A 214 -4.04 -1.62 -2.36
N ARG A 215 -5.31 -2.06 -2.30
CA ARG A 215 -5.67 -3.47 -2.04
C ARG A 215 -5.38 -4.35 -3.26
N GLY A 216 -5.72 -3.90 -4.48
CA GLY A 216 -5.34 -4.57 -5.72
C GLY A 216 -3.82 -4.64 -5.93
N PHE A 217 -3.08 -3.59 -5.55
CA PHE A 217 -1.61 -3.62 -5.56
C PHE A 217 -1.02 -4.63 -4.55
N LEU A 218 -1.56 -4.71 -3.33
CA LEU A 218 -1.16 -5.73 -2.36
C LEU A 218 -1.48 -7.15 -2.86
N LEU A 219 -2.68 -7.40 -3.37
CA LEU A 219 -3.08 -8.73 -3.86
C LEU A 219 -2.27 -9.14 -5.09
N GLY A 220 -1.97 -8.20 -6.00
CA GLY A 220 -1.10 -8.43 -7.15
C GLY A 220 0.34 -8.75 -6.77
N THR A 221 0.90 -8.05 -5.78
CA THR A 221 2.25 -8.34 -5.25
C THR A 221 2.29 -9.65 -4.45
N ARG A 222 1.23 -9.98 -3.70
CA ARG A 222 1.04 -11.28 -3.00
C ARG A 222 1.04 -12.44 -4.00
N ALA A 223 0.28 -12.33 -5.09
CA ALA A 223 0.25 -13.32 -6.16
C ALA A 223 1.62 -13.48 -6.83
N ALA A 224 2.26 -12.38 -7.25
CA ALA A 224 3.56 -12.42 -7.94
C ALA A 224 4.69 -13.00 -7.06
N CYS A 225 4.77 -12.61 -5.80
CA CYS A 225 5.75 -13.17 -4.87
C CYS A 225 5.51 -14.67 -4.61
N ARG A 226 4.25 -15.13 -4.54
CA ARG A 226 3.95 -16.55 -4.39
C ARG A 226 4.23 -17.35 -5.66
N GLU A 227 3.99 -16.79 -6.85
CA GLU A 227 4.34 -17.42 -8.13
C GLU A 227 5.86 -17.68 -8.22
N VAL A 228 6.68 -16.68 -7.86
CA VAL A 228 8.15 -16.83 -7.79
C VAL A 228 8.55 -17.91 -6.79
N ALA A 229 7.97 -17.92 -5.58
CA ALA A 229 8.27 -18.95 -4.58
C ALA A 229 7.98 -20.35 -5.13
N ASN A 230 6.75 -20.55 -5.62
CA ASN A 230 6.31 -21.82 -6.19
C ASN A 230 7.15 -22.26 -7.41
N ALA A 231 7.75 -21.33 -8.16
CA ALA A 231 8.70 -21.66 -9.22
C ALA A 231 10.03 -22.21 -8.67
N VAL A 232 10.61 -21.57 -7.64
CA VAL A 232 11.90 -21.98 -7.07
C VAL A 232 11.80 -23.31 -6.30
N PHE A 233 10.71 -23.56 -5.57
CA PHE A 233 10.50 -24.87 -4.95
C PHE A 233 10.37 -26.01 -5.97
N ARG A 234 9.73 -25.75 -7.13
CA ARG A 234 9.61 -26.76 -8.19
C ARG A 234 10.98 -27.10 -8.81
N THR A 235 11.86 -26.13 -9.04
CA THR A 235 13.20 -26.41 -9.57
C THR A 235 14.10 -27.11 -8.54
N GLN A 236 14.03 -26.75 -7.26
CA GLN A 236 14.72 -27.49 -6.19
C GLN A 236 14.23 -28.94 -6.06
N LYS A 237 12.91 -29.16 -6.05
CA LYS A 237 12.32 -30.50 -5.94
C LYS A 237 12.70 -31.39 -7.13
N ALA A 238 12.80 -30.82 -8.35
CA ALA A 238 13.29 -31.54 -9.52
C ALA A 238 14.79 -31.87 -9.42
N ALA A 239 15.63 -30.93 -8.96
CA ALA A 239 17.06 -31.18 -8.75
C ALA A 239 17.31 -32.28 -7.70
N MET A 240 16.49 -32.33 -6.64
CA MET A 240 16.58 -33.32 -5.56
C MET A 240 16.04 -34.72 -5.95
N PHE A 241 15.39 -34.87 -7.12
CA PHE A 241 14.90 -36.16 -7.62
C PHE A 241 15.82 -36.75 -8.71
N ASN A 242 16.83 -35.99 -9.15
CA ASN A 242 17.78 -36.34 -10.21
C ASN A 242 19.22 -36.51 -9.68
N ALA A 243 19.38 -36.70 -8.36
CA ALA A 243 20.65 -36.78 -7.63
C ALA A 243 20.57 -37.81 -6.50
#